data_AF-A0A9W6Q0S2-F1
#
_entry.id   AF-A0A9W6Q0S2-F1
#
_cell.length_a   1.000
_cell.length_b   1.000
_cell.length_c   1.000
_cell.angle_alpha   90.00
_cell.angle_beta   90.00
_cell.angle_gamma   90.00
#
_symmetry.space_group_name_H-M   'P 1'
#
loop_
_entity.id
_entity.type
_entity.pdbx_description
1 polymer ?
#
loop_
_entity_poly.entity_id
_entity_poly.type
_entity_poly.pdbx_seq_one_letter_code
_entity_poly.pdbx_strand_id
1 'polypeptide(L)'
;MTAFLAMLGLQGVCFLILPHASAAALFAVLSAVIYLCYGGGFGAMPATAGDFFGLRHAGAVYGLMIVAWSAGGVIGPLLVARLISGDDYTTAFTTVGVMALAAMVLPRVTRAPGRSAGTAAEPATAD
;
A
#
# COMPACT_ATOMS: atom_id res chain seq x y z
N MET A 1 -4.72 1.05 11.06
CA MET A 1 -5.64 0.60 9.98
C MET A 1 -6.25 1.76 9.19
N THR A 2 -6.85 2.75 9.85
CA THR A 2 -7.50 3.91 9.21
C THR A 2 -6.57 4.73 8.32
N ALA A 3 -5.34 5.01 8.76
CA ALA A 3 -4.35 5.74 7.96
C ALA A 3 -4.02 5.01 6.64
N PHE A 4 -3.82 3.68 6.69
CA PHE A 4 -3.50 2.88 5.50
C PHE A 4 -4.67 2.84 4.50
N LEU A 5 -5.91 2.73 5.00
CA LEU A 5 -7.11 2.83 4.16
C LEU A 5 -7.28 4.21 3.53
N ALA A 6 -6.98 5.27 4.28
CA ALA A 6 -7.03 6.64 3.77
C ALA A 6 -5.99 6.87 2.68
N MET A 7 -4.76 6.36 2.85
CA MET A 7 -3.69 6.44 1.83
C MET A 7 -4.06 5.68 0.55
N LEU A 8 -4.57 4.45 0.67
CA LEU A 8 -5.02 3.64 -0.48
C LEU A 8 -6.22 4.26 -1.20
N GLY A 9 -7.19 4.78 -0.45
CA GLY A 9 -8.33 5.49 -1.02
C GLY A 9 -7.90 6.76 -1.74
N LEU A 10 -7.03 7.57 -1.13
CA LEU A 10 -6.55 8.81 -1.70
C LEU A 10 -5.75 8.57 -3.00
N GLN A 11 -4.82 7.61 -3.02
CA GLN A 11 -4.11 7.29 -4.28
C GLN A 11 -5.05 6.76 -5.35
N GLY A 12 -6.03 5.93 -5.00
CA GLY A 12 -6.99 5.35 -5.95
C GLY A 12 -7.82 6.44 -6.62
N VAL A 13 -8.32 7.39 -5.83
CA VAL A 13 -9.04 8.57 -6.33
C VAL A 13 -8.12 9.44 -7.19
N CYS A 14 -6.88 9.69 -6.75
CA CYS A 14 -5.92 10.46 -7.54
C CYS A 14 -5.64 9.80 -8.91
N PHE A 15 -5.46 8.47 -8.98
CA PHE A 15 -5.24 7.77 -10.24
C PHE A 15 -6.43 7.85 -11.21
N LEU A 16 -7.66 7.94 -10.71
CA LEU A 16 -8.85 8.14 -11.56
C LEU A 16 -8.95 9.57 -12.10
N ILE A 17 -8.50 10.56 -11.33
CA ILE A 17 -8.55 11.97 -11.72
C ILE A 17 -7.38 12.34 -12.64
N LEU A 18 -6.21 11.71 -12.47
CA LEU A 18 -4.98 11.99 -13.20
C LEU A 18 -5.10 11.97 -14.74
N PRO A 19 -5.78 11.00 -15.40
CA PRO A 19 -5.95 11.03 -16.87
C PRO A 19 -6.86 12.17 -17.36
N HIS A 20 -7.65 12.78 -16.48
CA HIS A 20 -8.51 13.92 -16.81
C HIS A 20 -7.85 15.28 -16.54
N ALA A 21 -6.62 15.29 -16.02
CA ALA A 21 -5.88 16.52 -15.73
C ALA A 21 -5.33 17.14 -17.01
N SER A 22 -5.99 18.17 -17.52
CA SER A 22 -5.53 18.94 -18.69
C SER A 22 -4.45 19.99 -18.36
N ALA A 23 -4.29 20.34 -17.07
CA ALA A 23 -3.31 21.32 -16.61
C ALA A 23 -2.09 20.64 -15.96
N ALA A 24 -0.88 21.05 -16.38
CA ALA A 24 0.38 20.52 -15.85
C ALA A 24 0.51 20.70 -14.32
N ALA A 25 0.01 21.81 -13.78
CA ALA A 25 0.00 22.05 -12.34
C ALA A 25 -0.87 21.05 -11.57
N LEU A 26 -2.04 20.69 -12.12
CA LEU A 26 -2.93 19.70 -11.50
C LEU A 26 -2.29 18.30 -11.54
N PHE A 27 -1.67 17.94 -12.66
CA PHE A 27 -0.92 16.71 -12.79
C PHE A 27 0.23 16.61 -11.75
N ALA A 28 0.99 17.70 -11.57
CA ALA A 28 2.09 17.75 -10.61
C ALA A 28 1.59 17.59 -9.16
N VAL A 29 0.50 18.27 -8.79
CA VAL A 29 -0.10 18.15 -7.45
C VAL A 29 -0.61 16.74 -7.20
N LEU A 30 -1.37 16.16 -8.14
CA LEU A 30 -1.88 14.79 -8.01
C LEU A 30 -0.73 13.76 -7.90
N SER A 31 0.31 13.91 -8.71
CA SER A 31 1.50 13.06 -8.64
C SER A 31 2.21 13.20 -7.29
N ALA A 32 2.38 14.43 -6.79
CA ALA A 32 2.99 14.67 -5.48
C ALA A 32 2.19 13.99 -4.34
N VAL A 33 0.86 14.05 -4.39
CA VAL A 33 -0.01 13.35 -3.42
C VAL A 33 0.16 11.83 -3.51
N ILE A 34 0.23 11.27 -4.72
CA ILE A 34 0.45 9.83 -4.92
C ILE A 34 1.80 9.41 -4.33
N TYR A 35 2.88 10.15 -4.63
CA TYR A 35 4.21 9.87 -4.09
C TYR A 35 4.29 10.05 -2.58
N LEU A 36 3.57 11.03 -2.01
CA LEU A 36 3.47 11.20 -0.57
C LEU A 36 2.81 9.99 0.11
N CYS A 37 1.70 9.50 -0.45
CA CYS A 37 1.03 8.29 0.04
C CYS A 37 1.93 7.05 -0.06
N TYR A 38 2.70 6.94 -1.15
CA TYR A 38 3.67 5.88 -1.34
C TYR A 38 4.76 5.89 -0.25
N GLY A 39 5.33 7.06 0.05
CA GLY A 39 6.31 7.23 1.13
C GLY A 39 5.74 6.89 2.52
N GLY A 40 4.51 7.32 2.80
CA GLY A 40 3.81 6.99 4.05
C GLY A 40 3.56 5.49 4.22
N GLY A 41 3.22 4.79 3.13
CA GLY A 41 3.05 3.34 3.12
C GLY A 41 4.33 2.59 3.47
N PHE A 42 5.44 2.92 2.80
CA PHE A 42 6.74 2.27 3.04
C PHE A 42 7.27 2.49 4.45
N GLY A 43 7.06 3.67 5.04
CA GLY A 43 7.42 3.94 6.43
C GLY A 43 6.59 3.13 7.44
N ALA A 44 5.32 2.88 7.13
CA ALA A 44 4.42 2.12 8.01
C ALA A 44 4.64 0.60 7.91
N MET A 45 5.08 0.07 6.77
CA MET A 45 5.25 -1.37 6.55
C MET A 45 6.09 -2.11 7.61
N PRO A 46 7.33 -1.70 7.95
CA PRO A 46 8.14 -2.42 8.94
C PRO A 46 7.55 -2.37 10.35
N ALA A 47 6.95 -1.24 10.74
CA ALA A 47 6.24 -1.11 12.01
C ALA A 47 5.05 -2.09 12.07
N THR A 48 4.24 -2.14 11.01
CA THR A 48 3.11 -3.08 10.94
C THR A 48 3.57 -4.55 10.89
N ALA A 49 4.68 -4.87 10.22
CA ALA A 49 5.21 -6.22 10.21
C ALA A 49 5.68 -6.66 11.61
N GLY A 50 6.32 -5.76 12.36
CA GLY A 50 6.70 -5.99 13.76
C GLY A 50 5.50 -6.18 14.68
N ASP A 51 4.46 -5.35 14.51
CA ASP A 51 3.24 -5.41 15.31
C ASP A 51 2.42 -6.69 15.05
N PHE A 52 2.38 -7.19 13.80
CA PHE A 52 1.58 -8.35 13.42
C PHE A 52 2.28 -9.70 13.63
N PHE A 53 3.60 -9.77 13.39
CA PHE A 53 4.35 -11.03 13.38
C PHE A 53 5.38 -11.14 14.51
N GLY A 54 5.52 -10.10 15.32
CA GLY A 54 6.52 -10.01 16.37
C GLY A 54 7.92 -9.67 15.85
N LEU A 55 8.71 -9.01 16.70
CA LEU A 55 10.04 -8.49 16.33
C LEU A 55 11.06 -9.58 15.98
N ARG A 56 10.84 -10.83 16.43
CA ARG A 56 11.77 -11.96 16.22
C ARG A 56 11.93 -12.36 14.75
N HIS A 57 10.90 -12.19 13.91
CA HIS A 57 10.94 -12.52 12.48
C HIS A 57 10.52 -11.35 11.57
N ALA A 58 10.38 -10.14 12.12
CA ALA A 58 9.90 -8.97 11.40
C ALA A 58 10.73 -8.67 10.14
N GLY A 59 12.06 -8.86 10.20
CA GLY A 59 12.95 -8.67 9.05
C GLY A 59 12.71 -9.67 7.91
N ALA A 60 12.46 -10.95 8.23
CA ALA A 60 12.18 -11.98 7.22
C ALA A 60 10.81 -11.76 6.55
N VAL A 61 9.79 -11.38 7.33
CA VAL A 61 8.46 -11.04 6.82
C VAL A 61 8.53 -9.80 5.93
N TYR A 62 9.22 -8.75 6.38
CA TYR A 62 9.42 -7.55 5.57
C TYR A 62 10.20 -7.86 4.28
N GLY A 63 11.19 -8.76 4.34
CA GLY A 63 11.89 -9.26 3.16
C GLY A 63 10.94 -9.91 2.13
N LEU A 64 9.99 -10.73 2.58
CA LEU A 64 8.95 -11.31 1.72
C LEU A 64 8.02 -10.22 1.13
N MET A 65 7.69 -9.18 1.89
CA MET A 65 6.90 -8.04 1.38
C MET A 65 7.64 -7.32 0.25
N ILE A 66 8.96 -7.14 0.36
CA ILE A 66 9.78 -6.54 -0.70
C ILE A 66 9.87 -7.44 -1.93
N VAL A 67 9.95 -8.77 -1.77
CA VAL A 67 9.89 -9.70 -2.91
C VAL A 67 8.57 -9.57 -3.66
N ALA A 68 7.44 -9.52 -2.94
CA ALA A 68 6.13 -9.30 -3.55
C ALA A 68 6.05 -7.93 -4.26
N TRP A 69 6.65 -6.89 -3.66
CA TRP A 69 6.75 -5.57 -4.29
C TRP A 69 7.58 -5.60 -5.58
N SER A 70 8.72 -6.30 -5.60
CA SER A 70 9.52 -6.48 -6.81
C SER A 70 8.74 -7.21 -7.91
N ALA A 71 7.97 -8.25 -7.57
CA ALA A 71 7.11 -8.91 -8.54
C ALA A 71 6.06 -7.95 -9.12
N GLY A 72 5.44 -7.13 -8.28
CA GLY A 72 4.53 -6.06 -8.71
C GLY A 72 5.21 -5.03 -9.62
N GLY A 73 6.47 -4.68 -9.34
CA GLY A 73 7.28 -3.77 -10.15
C GLY A 73 7.61 -4.31 -11.55
N VAL A 74 7.64 -5.62 -11.75
CA VAL A 74 7.80 -6.25 -13.07
C VAL A 74 6.44 -6.37 -13.77
N ILE A 75 5.41 -6.85 -13.07
CA ILE A 75 4.09 -7.11 -13.65
C ILE A 75 3.36 -5.80 -14.01
N GLY A 76 3.49 -4.76 -13.18
CA GLY A 76 2.79 -3.48 -13.35
C GLY A 76 3.07 -2.79 -14.70
N PRO A 77 4.34 -2.51 -15.05
CA PRO A 77 4.69 -1.91 -16.34
C PRO A 77 4.28 -2.77 -17.53
N LEU A 78 4.42 -4.10 -17.42
CA LEU A 78 4.00 -5.03 -18.47
C LEU A 78 2.48 -4.97 -18.69
N LEU A 79 1.69 -4.91 -17.61
CA LEU A 79 0.25 -4.76 -17.69
C LEU A 79 -0.14 -3.41 -18.32
N VAL A 80 0.44 -2.31 -17.83
CA VAL A 80 0.19 -0.96 -18.36
C VAL A 80 0.54 -0.87 -19.84
N ALA A 81 1.68 -1.40 -20.25
CA ALA A 81 2.11 -1.42 -21.65
C ALA A 81 1.16 -2.19 -22.58
N ARG A 82 0.41 -3.16 -22.06
CA ARG A 82 -0.62 -3.91 -22.81
C ARG A 82 -1.95 -3.17 -22.89
N LEU A 83 -2.22 -2.27 -21.97
CA LEU A 83 -3.48 -1.54 -21.86
C LEU A 83 -3.46 -0.19 -22.57
N ILE A 84 -2.28 0.41 -22.74
CA ILE A 84 -2.11 1.63 -23.53
C ILE A 84 -2.35 1.31 -25.01
N SER A 85 -3.26 2.04 -25.64
CA SER A 85 -3.56 1.93 -27.07
C SER A 85 -3.33 3.29 -27.75
N GLY A 86 -2.13 3.48 -28.33
CA GLY A 86 -1.73 4.76 -28.91
C GLY A 86 -1.43 5.81 -27.85
N ASP A 87 -2.01 7.01 -28.01
CA ASP A 87 -1.84 8.14 -27.07
C ASP A 87 -2.86 8.15 -25.93
N ASP A 88 -3.76 7.17 -25.86
CA ASP A 88 -4.75 7.06 -24.78
C ASP A 88 -4.20 6.26 -23.59
N TYR A 89 -3.97 6.97 -22.49
CA TYR A 89 -3.53 6.43 -21.21
C TYR A 89 -4.68 6.23 -20.22
N THR A 90 -5.90 6.62 -20.58
CA THR A 90 -7.06 6.62 -19.68
C THR A 90 -7.38 5.21 -19.19
N THR A 91 -7.34 4.23 -20.08
CA THR A 91 -7.56 2.80 -19.77
C THR A 91 -6.51 2.25 -18.78
N ALA A 92 -5.24 2.62 -18.96
CA ALA A 92 -4.16 2.20 -18.10
C ALA A 92 -4.29 2.80 -16.69
N PHE A 93 -4.50 4.12 -16.58
CA PHE A 93 -4.65 4.79 -15.28
C PHE A 93 -5.93 4.36 -14.56
N THR A 94 -7.04 4.16 -15.29
CA THR A 94 -8.30 3.66 -14.71
C THR A 94 -8.13 2.25 -14.16
N THR A 95 -7.45 1.36 -14.89
CA THR A 95 -7.20 -0.01 -14.44
C THR A 95 -6.35 -0.01 -13.16
N VAL A 96 -5.29 0.78 -13.10
CA VAL A 96 -4.45 0.92 -11.89
C VAL A 96 -5.23 1.52 -10.72
N GLY A 97 -6.08 2.53 -10.98
CA GLY A 97 -6.97 3.12 -9.98
C GLY A 97 -7.96 2.12 -9.40
N VAL A 98 -8.60 1.31 -10.25
CA VAL A 98 -9.52 0.24 -9.82
C VAL A 98 -8.78 -0.84 -9.03
N MET A 99 -7.58 -1.25 -9.47
CA MET A 99 -6.76 -2.21 -8.71
C MET A 99 -6.38 -1.66 -7.33
N ALA A 100 -6.04 -0.37 -7.22
CA ALA A 100 -5.75 0.28 -5.94
C ALA A 100 -6.99 0.32 -5.02
N LEU A 101 -8.16 0.62 -5.57
CA LEU A 101 -9.42 0.60 -4.82
C LEU A 101 -9.83 -0.82 -4.39
N ALA A 102 -9.62 -1.81 -5.25
CA ALA A 102 -9.81 -3.22 -4.89
C ALA A 102 -8.83 -3.64 -3.78
N ALA A 103 -7.58 -3.19 -3.85
CA ALA A 103 -6.58 -3.45 -2.81
C ALA A 103 -6.96 -2.84 -1.45
N MET A 104 -7.78 -1.78 -1.42
CA MET A 104 -8.34 -1.24 -0.16
C MET A 104 -9.23 -2.25 0.60
N VAL A 105 -9.70 -3.31 -0.05
CA VAL A 105 -10.44 -4.40 0.60
C VAL A 105 -9.50 -5.29 1.42
N LEU A 106 -8.26 -5.49 0.97
CA LEU A 106 -7.31 -6.41 1.62
C LEU A 106 -7.04 -6.02 3.08
N PRO A 107 -6.71 -4.75 3.42
CA PRO A 107 -6.53 -4.32 4.81
C PRO A 107 -7.77 -4.46 5.69
N ARG A 108 -8.97 -4.50 5.10
CA ARG A 108 -10.22 -4.73 5.86
C ARG A 108 -10.42 -6.20 6.19
N VAL A 109 -9.92 -7.10 5.33
CA VAL A 109 -10.02 -8.55 5.51
C VAL A 109 -8.86 -9.08 6.36
N THR A 110 -7.66 -8.53 6.24
CA THR A 110 -6.52 -8.85 7.10
C THR A 110 -6.68 -8.21 8.48
N ARG A 111 -7.53 -8.82 9.30
CA ARG A 111 -7.58 -8.56 10.74
C ARG A 111 -6.33 -9.16 11.38
N ALA A 112 -5.72 -8.43 12.32
CA ALA A 112 -4.69 -8.99 13.17
C ALA A 112 -5.20 -10.32 13.76
N PRO A 113 -4.47 -11.45 13.63
CA PRO A 113 -4.78 -12.65 14.39
C PRO A 113 -4.87 -12.21 15.84
N GLY A 114 -6.04 -12.41 16.45
CA GLY A 114 -6.30 -11.93 17.80
C GLY A 114 -5.15 -12.32 18.71
N ARG A 115 -4.69 -11.39 19.54
CA ARG A 115 -3.89 -11.72 20.73
C ARG A 115 -4.59 -12.92 21.38
N SER A 116 -3.97 -14.10 21.35
CA SER A 116 -4.27 -15.08 22.39
C SER A 116 -3.90 -14.40 23.69
N ALA A 117 -4.92 -13.94 24.40
CA ALA A 117 -4.82 -13.64 25.81
C ALA A 117 -4.34 -14.92 26.49
N GLY A 118 -3.14 -14.87 27.07
CA GLY A 118 -2.58 -16.00 27.78
C GLY A 118 -1.13 -15.78 28.18
N THR A 119 -0.95 -15.24 29.40
CA THR A 119 0.20 -15.53 30.29
C THR A 119 1.52 -14.84 29.90
N ALA A 120 2.14 -13.96 30.68
CA ALA A 120 2.07 -13.71 32.11
C ALA A 120 2.29 -12.21 32.38
N ALA A 121 1.41 -11.63 33.18
CA ALA A 121 1.88 -10.72 34.20
C ALA A 121 2.65 -11.59 35.22
N GLU A 122 3.96 -11.43 35.29
CA GLU A 122 4.68 -11.75 36.52
C GLU A 122 5.33 -10.43 36.99
N PRO A 123 4.95 -9.93 38.18
CA PRO A 123 5.35 -8.60 38.64
C PRO A 123 6.80 -8.61 39.13
N ALA A 124 7.38 -7.42 39.16
CA ALA A 124 8.67 -7.15 39.77
C ALA A 124 8.77 -7.65 41.22
N THR A 125 9.76 -8.49 41.50
CA THR A 125 10.39 -8.72 42.82
C THR A 125 11.88 -9.00 42.54
N ALA A 126 12.79 -8.06 42.80
CA ALA A 126 13.47 -7.88 44.09
C ALA A 126 14.13 -9.18 44.59
N ASP A 127 15.36 -9.44 44.16
CA ASP A 127 16.58 -9.61 45.00
C ASP A 127 17.82 -9.76 44.09
#